data_AF-X0AZF5-F1
#
_entry.id   AF-X0AZF5-F1
#
_cell.length_a   1.000
_cell.length_b   1.000
_cell.length_c   1.000
_cell.angle_alpha   90.00
_cell.angle_beta   90.00
_cell.angle_gamma   90.00
#
_symmetry.space_group_name_H-M   'P 1'
#
loop_
_entity.id
_entity.type
_entity.pdbx_description
1 polymer ?
#
loop_
_entity_poly.entity_id
_entity_poly.type
_entity_poly.pdbx_seq_one_letter_code
_entity_poly.pdbx_strand_id
1 'polypeptide(L)'
;MPASQVDAPVANGHDGHAHSPTKKGKGKKGMDNNEASRLLHARISQLEQDAAGDKEQELEIEREVKRANRDLLQQVSKMDNMQKIDHLTKRSSELLADMRRLERENQKNKRRGDTLQKERDASRTELNKTVGLKEKLEKLCRELQRDNNKMKNENKELQTTQKRNNAHWDEKYATLLTKLDGYQEEKDTPKKQVVDMEVDELFRIRFKSFIEQYELRELHFHSLMRTKELEVQYHMARYEREKKNAEGESTKARHLQAQVQAFTKTETELRNQLNVYVDKFKQVEDTLNNSNDLFLSFRKEMEDMSKKGKRLEKENEALKRQKEATAANIIRMAEERQEWKKKTETAEKKTEKLMSIIQQMQQQGRRVPPGMSNTVESGYSDSHGGNEGDESDYSDEEGEEEELSEFDDDTEEEPQGNEQGTPVAYGPERPPQPVPSAATNGH
;
A
#
# COMPACT_ATOMS: atom_id res chain seq x y z
N MET A 1 -10.67 62.54 -44.40
CA MET A 1 -11.40 62.66 -43.13
C MET A 1 -11.65 61.27 -42.58
N PRO A 2 -11.45 60.98 -41.29
CA PRO A 2 -10.36 61.28 -40.35
C PRO A 2 -9.61 59.94 -39.99
N ALA A 3 -8.60 59.81 -39.14
CA ALA A 3 -8.21 60.58 -37.97
C ALA A 3 -6.70 60.51 -37.73
N SER A 4 -6.17 61.68 -37.37
CA SER A 4 -4.88 61.91 -36.75
C SER A 4 -4.99 61.61 -35.24
N GLN A 5 -4.05 60.89 -34.64
CA GLN A 5 -3.77 61.00 -33.20
C GLN A 5 -2.34 60.57 -32.86
N VAL A 6 -1.42 61.54 -32.77
CA VAL A 6 -0.74 62.07 -31.56
C VAL A 6 0.35 61.14 -31.00
N ASP A 7 1.60 61.48 -31.33
CA ASP A 7 2.83 61.06 -30.66
C ASP A 7 2.88 61.55 -29.21
N ALA A 8 3.33 60.68 -28.31
CA ALA A 8 3.77 61.06 -26.96
C ALA A 8 5.30 60.82 -26.84
N PRO A 9 6.08 61.77 -26.30
CA PRO A 9 7.51 61.62 -26.16
C PRO A 9 7.85 60.74 -24.95
N VAL A 10 8.58 59.65 -25.19
CA VAL A 10 9.19 58.84 -24.13
C VAL A 10 10.42 59.60 -23.61
N ALA A 11 10.33 60.07 -22.37
CA ALA A 11 11.43 60.70 -21.67
C ALA A 11 12.55 59.68 -21.41
N ASN A 12 13.76 60.09 -21.79
CA ASN A 12 15.01 59.42 -21.57
C ASN A 12 15.44 59.62 -20.11
N GLY A 13 15.63 58.52 -19.37
CA GLY A 13 16.19 58.52 -18.02
C GLY A 13 17.31 57.49 -17.96
N HIS A 14 18.53 57.94 -18.20
CA HIS A 14 19.76 57.22 -17.93
C HIS A 14 20.19 57.63 -16.53
N ASP A 15 20.37 56.68 -15.60
CA ASP A 15 21.43 56.84 -14.61
C ASP A 15 21.98 55.51 -14.11
N GLY A 16 23.31 55.46 -14.03
CA GLY A 16 24.10 54.25 -13.96
C GLY A 16 24.05 53.56 -12.60
N HIS A 17 24.07 52.22 -12.64
CA HIS A 17 24.82 51.46 -11.64
C HIS A 17 25.83 50.57 -12.36
N ALA A 18 27.10 50.95 -12.18
CA ALA A 18 28.25 50.18 -12.58
C ALA A 18 28.37 48.95 -11.67
N HIS A 19 28.37 47.75 -12.24
CA HIS A 19 28.92 46.56 -11.60
C HIS A 19 29.83 45.81 -12.55
N SER A 20 31.09 45.75 -12.15
CA SER A 20 32.21 45.05 -12.76
C SER A 20 31.95 43.53 -12.90
N PRO A 21 32.48 42.86 -13.93
CA PRO A 21 32.29 41.43 -14.10
C PRO A 21 33.33 40.65 -13.27
N THR A 22 32.89 39.99 -12.20
CA THR A 22 33.71 38.95 -11.56
C THR A 22 33.32 37.58 -12.12
N LYS A 23 34.24 37.00 -12.89
CA LYS A 23 34.27 35.57 -13.21
C LYS A 23 34.29 34.77 -11.89
N LYS A 24 33.33 33.87 -11.68
CA LYS A 24 33.55 32.64 -10.89
C LYS A 24 32.65 31.52 -11.40
N GLY A 25 33.24 30.34 -11.52
CA GLY A 25 32.74 29.20 -12.26
C GLY A 25 31.58 28.45 -11.62
N LYS A 26 31.09 27.50 -12.43
CA LYS A 26 30.17 26.40 -12.12
C LYS A 26 30.26 25.92 -10.65
N GLY A 27 29.14 26.03 -9.95
CA GLY A 27 28.79 25.17 -8.83
C GLY A 27 27.34 24.72 -9.02
N LYS A 28 27.14 23.42 -9.26
CA LYS A 28 25.84 22.77 -9.16
C LYS A 28 25.42 22.94 -7.69
N LYS A 29 24.52 23.88 -7.38
CA LYS A 29 23.91 23.99 -6.04
C LYS A 29 23.15 22.68 -5.79
N GLY A 30 23.79 21.74 -5.11
CA GLY A 30 23.05 20.80 -4.28
C GLY A 30 22.26 21.62 -3.27
N MET A 31 21.06 21.15 -2.92
CA MET A 31 20.25 21.72 -1.86
C MET A 31 21.16 22.12 -0.69
N ASP A 32 21.14 23.40 -0.30
CA ASP A 32 22.04 23.89 0.74
C ASP A 32 21.79 23.05 1.99
N ASN A 33 22.83 22.53 2.64
CA ASN A 33 22.66 21.66 3.83
C ASN A 33 21.82 22.37 4.93
N ASN A 34 21.83 23.71 4.89
CA ASN A 34 21.04 24.62 5.72
C ASN A 34 19.54 24.63 5.34
N GLU A 35 19.20 24.46 4.07
CA GLU A 35 17.82 24.36 3.55
C GLU A 35 17.21 22.98 3.89
N ALA A 36 18.01 21.91 3.75
CA ALA A 36 17.63 20.58 4.21
C ALA A 36 17.40 20.55 5.73
N SER A 37 18.28 21.19 6.52
CA SER A 37 18.12 21.32 7.97
C SER A 37 16.89 22.15 8.37
N ARG A 38 16.56 23.20 7.61
CA ARG A 38 15.33 24.00 7.83
C ARG A 38 14.06 23.23 7.52
N LEU A 39 14.04 22.47 6.42
CA LEU A 39 12.92 21.60 6.08
C LEU A 39 12.72 20.50 7.14
N LEU A 40 13.81 19.94 7.66
CA LEU A 40 13.76 18.97 8.74
C LEU A 40 13.19 19.59 10.03
N HIS A 41 13.65 20.77 10.42
CA HIS A 41 13.13 21.52 11.57
C HIS A 41 11.65 21.88 11.40
N ALA A 42 11.24 22.34 10.21
CA ALA A 42 9.84 22.64 9.92
C ALA A 42 8.97 21.38 10.01
N ARG A 43 9.49 20.23 9.56
CA ARG A 43 8.78 18.94 9.65
C ARG A 43 8.66 18.45 11.09
N ILE A 44 9.71 18.60 11.90
CA ILE A 44 9.70 18.26 13.33
C ILE A 44 8.68 19.15 14.07
N SER A 45 8.75 20.47 13.86
CA SER A 45 7.80 21.42 14.48
C SER A 45 6.35 21.13 14.08
N GLN A 46 6.10 20.69 12.85
CA GLN A 46 4.76 20.31 12.41
C GLN A 46 4.27 19.03 13.08
N LEU A 47 5.12 18.00 13.17
CA LEU A 47 4.77 16.75 13.86
C LEU A 47 4.54 16.94 15.36
N GLU A 48 5.31 17.83 16.01
CA GLU A 48 5.10 18.19 17.41
C GLU A 48 3.78 18.94 17.63
N GLN A 49 3.40 19.80 16.69
CA GLN A 49 2.14 20.54 16.74
C GLN A 49 0.93 19.61 16.50
N ASP A 50 1.06 18.66 15.57
CA ASP A 50 0.04 17.63 15.32
C ASP A 50 -0.14 16.75 16.57
N ALA A 51 0.95 16.28 17.19
CA ALA A 51 0.89 15.48 18.41
C ALA A 51 0.31 16.24 19.61
N ALA A 52 0.56 17.54 19.71
CA ALA A 52 -0.04 18.39 20.73
C ALA A 52 -1.56 18.54 20.51
N GLY A 53 -2.00 18.68 19.25
CA GLY A 53 -3.41 18.73 18.89
C GLY A 53 -4.16 17.43 19.18
N ASP A 54 -3.56 16.28 18.87
CA ASP A 54 -4.13 14.96 19.16
C ASP A 54 -4.33 14.76 20.66
N LYS A 55 -3.35 15.17 21.47
CA LYS A 55 -3.41 15.07 22.93
C LYS A 55 -4.49 15.99 23.53
N GLU A 56 -4.70 17.17 22.95
CA GLU A 56 -5.77 18.08 23.36
C GLU A 56 -7.15 17.51 23.02
N GLN A 57 -7.31 16.90 21.84
CA GLN A 57 -8.55 16.22 21.44
C GLN A 57 -8.87 15.04 22.36
N GLU A 58 -7.88 14.22 22.70
CA GLU A 58 -8.06 13.06 23.59
C GLU A 58 -8.52 13.49 25.00
N LEU A 59 -7.93 14.56 25.53
CA LEU A 59 -8.34 15.14 26.81
C LEU A 59 -9.76 15.71 26.77
N GLU A 60 -10.18 16.30 25.65
CA GLU A 60 -11.54 16.83 25.50
C GLU A 60 -12.57 15.70 25.43
N ILE A 61 -12.27 14.63 24.69
CA ILE A 61 -13.10 13.41 24.64
C ILE A 61 -13.26 12.82 26.05
N GLU A 62 -12.17 12.74 26.82
CA GLU A 62 -12.21 12.22 28.18
C GLU A 62 -13.10 13.07 29.11
N ARG A 63 -13.06 14.40 28.98
CA ARG A 63 -13.93 15.32 29.75
C ARG A 63 -15.39 15.14 29.37
N GLU A 64 -15.70 15.02 28.08
CA GLU A 64 -17.06 14.86 27.59
C GLU A 64 -17.66 13.50 28.03
N VAL A 65 -16.87 12.42 27.97
CA VAL A 65 -17.27 11.10 28.48
C VAL A 65 -17.56 11.13 29.98
N LYS A 66 -16.70 11.80 30.78
CA LYS A 66 -16.92 11.97 32.21
C LYS A 66 -18.20 12.77 32.51
N ARG A 67 -18.47 13.82 31.74
CA ARG A 67 -19.70 14.62 31.86
C ARG A 67 -20.94 13.80 31.50
N ALA A 68 -20.93 13.12 30.36
CA ALA A 68 -22.04 12.27 29.90
C ALA A 68 -22.37 11.15 30.90
N ASN A 69 -21.35 10.50 31.49
CA ASN A 69 -21.54 9.49 32.53
C ASN A 69 -22.17 10.07 33.80
N ARG A 70 -21.74 11.27 34.22
CA ARG A 70 -22.30 11.96 35.40
C ARG A 70 -23.77 12.30 35.19
N ASP A 71 -24.12 12.85 34.02
CA ASP A 71 -25.48 13.24 33.67
C ASP A 71 -26.40 12.02 33.56
N LEU A 72 -25.91 10.92 32.97
CA LEU A 72 -26.63 9.66 32.89
C LEU A 72 -26.92 9.10 34.29
N LEU A 73 -25.92 9.08 35.17
CA LEU A 73 -26.07 8.58 36.55
C LEU A 73 -27.09 9.41 37.34
N GLN A 74 -27.10 10.73 37.15
CA GLN A 74 -28.03 11.66 37.79
C GLN A 74 -29.47 11.53 37.28
N GLN A 75 -29.66 11.22 35.98
CA GLN A 75 -30.98 10.93 35.41
C GLN A 75 -31.54 9.60 35.92
N VAL A 76 -30.71 8.57 35.97
CA VAL A 76 -31.09 7.22 36.40
C VAL A 76 -31.37 7.15 37.91
N SER A 77 -30.72 7.98 38.74
CA SER A 77 -30.87 7.92 40.20
C SER A 77 -32.26 8.25 40.73
N LYS A 78 -33.12 8.89 39.93
CA LYS A 78 -34.49 9.31 40.32
C LYS A 78 -35.58 8.37 39.79
N MET A 79 -35.20 7.36 39.01
CA MET A 79 -36.12 6.42 38.37
C MET A 79 -36.29 5.15 39.21
N ASP A 80 -37.45 4.49 39.10
CA ASP A 80 -37.61 3.13 39.63
C ASP A 80 -36.87 2.09 38.77
N ASN A 81 -36.75 0.84 39.26
CA ASN A 81 -35.97 -0.18 38.55
C ASN A 81 -36.48 -0.49 37.14
N MET A 82 -37.77 -0.31 36.87
CA MET A 82 -38.35 -0.61 35.56
C MET A 82 -38.17 0.54 34.58
N GLN A 83 -38.37 1.77 35.06
CA GLN A 83 -38.04 3.00 34.33
C GLN A 83 -36.55 3.08 33.99
N LYS A 84 -35.66 2.62 34.88
CA LYS A 84 -34.21 2.55 34.60
C LYS A 84 -33.90 1.60 33.46
N ILE A 85 -34.50 0.41 33.44
CA ILE A 85 -34.28 -0.59 32.39
C ILE A 85 -34.75 -0.03 31.05
N ASP A 86 -35.95 0.55 30.98
CA ASP A 86 -36.49 1.13 29.75
C ASP A 86 -35.63 2.31 29.26
N HIS A 87 -35.25 3.22 30.15
CA HIS A 87 -34.44 4.38 29.80
C HIS A 87 -33.04 3.98 29.32
N LEU A 88 -32.36 3.05 30.01
CA LEU A 88 -31.04 2.56 29.61
C LEU A 88 -31.09 1.78 28.30
N THR A 89 -32.12 0.97 28.09
CA THR A 89 -32.32 0.22 26.83
C THR A 89 -32.54 1.18 25.66
N LYS A 90 -33.40 2.18 25.84
CA LYS A 90 -33.67 3.21 24.83
C LYS A 90 -32.40 4.02 24.51
N ARG A 91 -31.70 4.50 25.54
CA ARG A 91 -30.44 5.25 25.39
C ARG A 91 -29.36 4.43 24.69
N SER A 92 -29.24 3.14 25.02
CA SER A 92 -28.25 2.25 24.40
C SER A 92 -28.58 2.00 22.92
N SER A 93 -29.86 1.85 22.58
CA SER A 93 -30.32 1.74 21.19
C SER A 93 -30.06 3.01 20.37
N GLU A 94 -30.36 4.18 20.94
CA GLU A 94 -30.08 5.49 20.32
C GLU A 94 -28.56 5.68 20.09
N LEU A 95 -27.72 5.37 21.08
CA LEU A 95 -26.27 5.44 20.96
C LEU A 95 -25.72 4.50 19.88
N LEU A 96 -26.27 3.28 19.77
CA LEU A 96 -25.89 2.33 18.71
C LEU A 96 -26.26 2.86 17.32
N ALA A 97 -27.47 3.41 17.19
CA ALA A 97 -27.95 3.99 15.94
C ALA A 97 -27.10 5.20 15.51
N ASP A 98 -26.75 6.07 16.46
CA ASP A 98 -25.88 7.22 16.25
C ASP A 98 -24.45 6.80 15.89
N MET A 99 -23.90 5.78 16.55
CA MET A 99 -22.58 5.25 16.23
C MET A 99 -22.54 4.71 14.78
N ARG A 100 -23.54 3.90 14.39
CA ARG A 100 -23.67 3.42 13.00
C ARG A 100 -23.86 4.56 11.98
N ARG A 101 -24.57 5.63 12.36
CA ARG A 101 -24.74 6.82 11.50
C ARG A 101 -23.41 7.56 11.31
N LEU A 102 -22.70 7.83 12.41
CA LEU A 102 -21.38 8.47 12.39
C LEU A 102 -20.35 7.64 11.64
N GLU A 103 -20.38 6.31 11.76
CA GLU A 103 -19.47 5.42 11.03
C GLU A 103 -19.69 5.52 9.52
N ARG A 104 -20.95 5.50 9.04
CA ARG A 104 -21.27 5.71 7.62
C ARG A 104 -20.85 7.10 7.13
N GLU A 105 -21.08 8.14 7.94
CA GLU A 105 -20.68 9.50 7.61
C GLU A 105 -19.16 9.66 7.55
N ASN A 106 -18.43 9.04 8.49
CA ASN A 106 -16.97 9.00 8.50
C ASN A 106 -16.43 8.28 7.25
N GLN A 107 -17.03 7.15 6.87
CA GLN A 107 -16.69 6.43 5.64
C GLN A 107 -16.88 7.30 4.38
N LYS A 108 -17.97 8.09 4.34
CA LYS A 108 -18.25 9.04 3.25
C LYS A 108 -17.25 10.20 3.24
N ASN A 109 -16.93 10.75 4.42
CA ASN A 109 -15.95 11.83 4.56
C ASN A 109 -14.54 11.37 4.19
N LYS A 110 -14.14 10.15 4.55
CA LYS A 110 -12.89 9.53 4.13
C LYS A 110 -12.79 9.42 2.61
N ARG A 111 -13.83 8.88 1.96
CA ARG A 111 -13.91 8.81 0.48
C ARG A 111 -13.85 10.19 -0.17
N ARG A 112 -14.53 11.19 0.40
CA ARG A 112 -14.48 12.59 -0.07
C ARG A 112 -13.08 13.17 0.07
N GLY A 113 -12.39 12.90 1.18
CA GLY A 113 -11.00 13.29 1.42
C GLY A 113 -10.06 12.71 0.37
N ASP A 114 -10.19 11.42 0.06
CA ASP A 114 -9.38 10.76 -0.98
C ASP A 114 -9.62 11.37 -2.37
N THR A 115 -10.87 11.69 -2.71
CA THR A 115 -11.21 12.35 -3.98
C THR A 115 -10.61 13.76 -4.05
N LEU A 116 -10.78 14.58 -3.02
CA LEU A 116 -10.23 15.93 -2.96
C LEU A 116 -8.70 15.92 -3.02
N GLN A 117 -8.04 14.95 -2.38
CA GLN A 117 -6.60 14.77 -2.46
C GLN A 117 -6.15 14.46 -3.89
N LYS A 118 -6.85 13.55 -4.59
CA LYS A 118 -6.59 13.23 -6.00
C LYS A 118 -6.79 14.44 -6.92
N GLU A 119 -7.88 15.18 -6.74
CA GLU A 119 -8.18 16.41 -7.50
C GLU A 119 -7.11 17.49 -7.27
N ARG A 120 -6.65 17.66 -6.02
CA ARG A 120 -5.56 18.58 -5.70
C ARG A 120 -4.25 18.18 -6.39
N ASP A 121 -3.90 16.90 -6.39
CA ASP A 121 -2.68 16.42 -7.05
C ASP A 121 -2.75 16.51 -8.58
N ALA A 122 -3.93 16.24 -9.15
CA ALA A 122 -4.21 16.48 -10.57
C ALA A 122 -4.06 17.97 -10.92
N SER A 123 -4.69 18.85 -10.15
CA SER A 123 -4.63 20.31 -10.33
C SER A 123 -3.19 20.84 -10.19
N ARG A 124 -2.42 20.33 -9.21
CA ARG A 124 -0.99 20.69 -9.04
C ARG A 124 -0.17 20.29 -10.26
N THR A 125 -0.43 19.11 -10.82
CA THR A 125 0.26 18.60 -12.01
C THR A 125 -0.09 19.43 -13.24
N GLU A 126 -1.35 19.80 -13.40
CA GLU A 126 -1.80 20.68 -14.48
C GLU A 126 -1.21 22.07 -14.37
N LEU A 127 -1.21 22.67 -13.18
CA LEU A 127 -0.57 23.97 -12.93
C LEU A 127 0.91 23.95 -13.32
N ASN A 128 1.66 22.92 -12.93
CA ASN A 128 3.07 22.77 -13.31
C ASN A 128 3.27 22.70 -14.82
N LYS A 129 2.39 22.00 -15.55
CA LYS A 129 2.42 21.95 -17.02
C LYS A 129 2.15 23.33 -17.61
N THR A 130 1.13 24.04 -17.10
CA THR A 130 0.75 25.38 -17.56
C THR A 130 1.88 26.40 -17.32
N VAL A 131 2.52 26.37 -16.15
CA VAL A 131 3.69 27.21 -15.85
C VAL A 131 4.83 26.90 -16.82
N GLY A 132 5.14 25.61 -17.05
CA GLY A 132 6.19 25.22 -17.99
C GLY A 132 5.91 25.65 -19.44
N LEU A 133 4.64 25.63 -19.88
CA LEU A 133 4.24 26.14 -21.19
C LEU A 133 4.36 27.67 -21.26
N LYS A 134 3.94 28.39 -20.21
CA LYS A 134 4.09 29.84 -20.12
C LYS A 134 5.56 30.26 -20.23
N GLU A 135 6.46 29.60 -19.50
CA GLU A 135 7.90 29.90 -19.57
C GLU A 135 8.49 29.66 -20.98
N LYS A 136 8.07 28.59 -21.67
CA LYS A 136 8.48 28.34 -23.06
C LYS A 136 7.98 29.43 -24.00
N LEU A 137 6.73 29.86 -23.83
CA LEU A 137 6.12 30.89 -24.66
C LEU A 137 6.77 32.26 -24.42
N GLU A 138 7.07 32.61 -23.16
CA GLU A 138 7.82 33.82 -22.83
C GLU A 138 9.23 33.83 -23.45
N LYS A 139 9.93 32.69 -23.44
CA LYS A 139 11.24 32.55 -24.10
C LYS A 139 11.11 32.77 -25.60
N LEU A 140 10.14 32.13 -26.25
CA LEU A 140 9.89 32.28 -27.68
C LEU A 140 9.54 33.73 -28.04
N CYS A 141 8.68 34.40 -27.26
CA CYS A 141 8.36 35.81 -27.47
C CYS A 141 9.60 36.71 -27.35
N ARG A 142 10.47 36.46 -26.35
CA ARG A 142 11.71 37.22 -26.18
C ARG A 142 12.70 36.98 -27.34
N GLU A 143 12.81 35.75 -27.82
CA GLU A 143 13.66 35.41 -28.97
C GLU A 143 13.12 36.05 -30.25
N LEU A 144 11.83 35.91 -30.53
CA LEU A 144 11.18 36.54 -31.68
C LEU A 144 11.36 38.06 -31.67
N GLN A 145 11.27 38.71 -30.50
CA GLN A 145 11.46 40.15 -30.39
C GLN A 145 12.93 40.57 -30.59
N ARG A 146 13.89 39.75 -30.15
CA ARG A 146 15.32 39.98 -30.46
C ARG A 146 15.59 39.83 -31.96
N ASP A 147 15.07 38.79 -32.58
CA ASP A 147 15.26 38.52 -34.00
C ASP A 147 14.61 39.62 -34.86
N ASN A 148 13.42 40.09 -34.49
CA ASN A 148 12.76 41.21 -35.18
C ASN A 148 13.59 42.49 -35.09
N ASN A 149 14.12 42.81 -33.90
CA ASN A 149 15.03 43.96 -33.72
C ASN A 149 16.32 43.80 -34.53
N LYS A 150 16.88 42.59 -34.57
CA LYS A 150 18.06 42.28 -35.37
C LYS A 150 17.80 42.51 -36.86
N MET A 151 16.71 41.95 -37.39
CA MET A 151 16.29 42.13 -38.79
C MET A 151 16.03 43.60 -39.12
N LYS A 152 15.42 44.35 -38.22
CA LYS A 152 15.21 45.80 -38.39
C LYS A 152 16.52 46.56 -38.48
N ASN A 153 17.51 46.21 -37.66
CA ASN A 153 18.83 46.82 -37.70
C ASN A 153 19.59 46.45 -38.98
N GLU A 154 19.60 45.18 -39.36
CA GLU A 154 20.23 44.71 -40.60
C GLU A 154 19.61 45.37 -41.83
N ASN A 155 18.28 45.50 -41.89
CA ASN A 155 17.61 46.20 -42.99
C ASN A 155 17.98 47.70 -43.03
N LYS A 156 18.11 48.34 -41.88
CA LYS A 156 18.56 49.74 -41.79
C LYS A 156 20.01 49.89 -42.26
N GLU A 157 20.90 48.99 -41.85
CA GLU A 157 22.31 48.95 -42.31
C GLU A 157 22.44 48.66 -43.80
N LEU A 158 21.60 47.78 -44.34
CA LEU A 158 21.56 47.49 -45.77
C LEU A 158 21.10 48.73 -46.54
N GLN A 159 20.07 49.42 -46.06
CA GLN A 159 19.58 50.65 -46.67
C GLN A 159 20.61 51.79 -46.63
N THR A 160 21.34 51.95 -45.53
CA THR A 160 22.43 52.96 -45.44
C THR A 160 23.59 52.60 -46.36
N THR A 161 23.96 51.31 -46.42
CA THR A 161 25.00 50.81 -47.32
C THR A 161 24.64 51.02 -48.78
N GLN A 162 23.38 50.74 -49.15
CA GLN A 162 22.90 50.94 -50.51
C GLN A 162 22.87 52.43 -50.89
N LYS A 163 22.42 53.31 -49.99
CA LYS A 163 22.49 54.77 -50.21
C LYS A 163 23.93 55.25 -50.41
N ARG A 164 24.86 54.79 -49.56
CA ARG A 164 26.29 55.11 -49.68
C ARG A 164 26.87 54.60 -50.99
N ASN A 165 26.53 53.37 -51.39
CA ASN A 165 26.99 52.78 -52.64
C ASN A 165 26.45 53.55 -53.86
N ASN A 166 25.16 53.91 -53.87
CA ASN A 166 24.58 54.73 -54.93
C ASN A 166 25.29 56.09 -55.02
N ALA A 167 25.47 56.81 -53.91
CA ALA A 167 26.18 58.08 -53.91
C ALA A 167 27.62 57.96 -54.45
N HIS A 168 28.33 56.90 -54.07
CA HIS A 168 29.67 56.62 -54.58
C HIS A 168 29.68 56.26 -56.08
N TRP A 169 28.65 55.58 -56.60
CA TRP A 169 28.50 55.35 -58.04
C TRP A 169 28.15 56.63 -58.79
N ASP A 170 27.25 57.46 -58.25
CA ASP A 170 26.92 58.76 -58.82
C ASP A 170 28.17 59.65 -58.91
N GLU A 171 29.01 59.66 -57.87
CA GLU A 171 30.30 60.38 -57.87
C GLU A 171 31.26 59.83 -58.93
N LYS A 172 31.36 58.50 -59.08
CA LYS A 172 32.16 57.87 -60.14
C LYS A 172 31.66 58.22 -61.53
N TYR A 173 30.33 58.20 -61.74
CA TYR A 173 29.73 58.57 -63.02
C TYR A 173 29.92 60.05 -63.32
N ALA A 174 29.73 60.93 -62.34
CA ALA A 174 30.03 62.35 -62.48
C ALA A 174 31.49 62.57 -62.86
N THR A 175 32.42 61.92 -62.17
CA THR A 175 33.86 61.99 -62.48
C THR A 175 34.17 61.47 -63.89
N LEU A 176 33.53 60.38 -64.32
CA LEU A 176 33.70 59.82 -65.66
C LEU A 176 33.14 60.76 -66.73
N LEU A 177 31.96 61.32 -66.52
CA LEU A 177 31.34 62.30 -67.41
C LEU A 177 32.22 63.55 -67.53
N THR A 178 32.71 64.10 -66.43
CA THR A 178 33.66 65.22 -66.45
C THR A 178 34.93 64.89 -67.25
N LYS A 179 35.46 63.66 -67.14
CA LYS A 179 36.59 63.23 -67.97
C LYS A 179 36.24 63.11 -69.44
N LEU A 180 35.07 62.57 -69.78
CA LEU A 180 34.59 62.45 -71.15
C LEU A 180 34.33 63.82 -71.77
N ASP A 181 33.73 64.75 -71.02
CA ASP A 181 33.59 66.16 -71.41
C ASP A 181 34.98 66.77 -71.65
N GLY A 182 35.96 66.52 -70.78
CA GLY A 182 37.34 66.94 -71.00
C GLY A 182 37.97 66.36 -72.27
N TYR A 183 37.75 65.08 -72.58
CA TYR A 183 38.21 64.48 -73.84
C TYR A 183 37.49 65.05 -75.06
N GLN A 184 36.21 65.38 -74.93
CA GLN A 184 35.42 65.99 -76.00
C GLN A 184 35.89 67.44 -76.24
N GLU A 185 36.14 68.21 -75.18
CA GLU A 185 36.79 69.53 -75.26
C GLU A 185 38.19 69.44 -75.87
N GLU A 186 38.99 68.43 -75.53
CA GLU A 186 40.31 68.20 -76.13
C GLU A 186 40.21 67.78 -77.61
N LYS A 187 39.17 67.05 -78.01
CA LYS A 187 38.89 66.71 -79.40
C LYS A 187 38.39 67.91 -80.21
N ASP A 188 37.50 68.72 -79.63
CA ASP A 188 36.91 69.90 -80.26
C ASP A 188 37.90 71.08 -80.29
N THR A 189 38.84 71.11 -79.34
CA THR A 189 39.98 72.03 -79.24
C THR A 189 41.29 71.24 -79.13
N PRO A 190 41.76 70.61 -80.22
CA PRO A 190 42.95 69.77 -80.21
C PRO A 190 44.19 70.60 -79.91
N LYS A 191 44.65 70.54 -78.66
CA LYS A 191 46.01 70.92 -78.32
C LYS A 191 46.90 69.87 -78.97
N LYS A 192 47.64 70.31 -79.99
CA LYS A 192 48.59 69.47 -80.72
C LYS A 192 49.76 69.12 -79.79
N GLN A 193 49.56 68.17 -78.87
CA GLN A 193 50.65 67.57 -78.11
C GLN A 193 51.24 66.48 -78.98
N VAL A 194 52.33 66.82 -79.66
CA VAL A 194 53.19 65.85 -80.31
C VAL A 194 53.87 65.07 -79.19
N VAL A 195 53.27 63.95 -78.79
CA VAL A 195 53.91 62.99 -77.90
C VAL A 195 54.77 62.09 -78.78
N ASP A 196 56.00 62.52 -79.03
CA ASP A 196 57.06 61.62 -79.46
C ASP A 196 57.57 60.93 -78.19
N MET A 197 56.87 59.86 -77.78
CA MET A 197 57.29 59.10 -76.60
C MET A 197 58.47 58.24 -77.01
N GLU A 198 59.66 58.63 -76.56
CA GLU A 198 60.86 57.84 -76.74
C GLU A 198 60.60 56.42 -76.23
N VAL A 199 61.05 55.42 -76.99
CA VAL A 199 60.82 53.98 -76.71
C VAL A 199 61.15 53.61 -75.26
N ASP A 200 62.12 54.30 -74.66
CA ASP A 200 62.56 54.12 -73.27
C ASP A 200 61.48 54.49 -72.23
N GLU A 201 60.69 55.53 -72.47
CA GLU A 201 59.59 55.94 -71.59
C GLU A 201 58.42 54.92 -71.65
N LEU A 202 58.16 54.35 -72.83
CA LEU A 202 57.18 53.28 -72.98
C LEU A 202 57.61 52.03 -72.19
N PHE A 203 58.89 51.66 -72.26
CA PHE A 203 59.44 50.56 -71.45
C PHE A 203 59.32 50.84 -69.96
N ARG A 204 59.65 52.06 -69.52
CA ARG A 204 59.55 52.47 -68.11
C ARG A 204 58.12 52.33 -67.57
N ILE A 205 57.12 52.81 -68.30
CA ILE A 205 55.71 52.67 -67.95
C ILE A 205 55.30 51.20 -67.89
N ARG A 206 55.78 50.39 -68.85
CA ARG A 206 55.42 48.97 -68.90
C ARG A 206 56.02 48.17 -67.76
N PHE A 207 57.29 48.41 -67.42
CA PHE A 207 57.93 47.79 -66.26
C PHE A 207 57.30 48.21 -64.94
N LYS A 208 56.98 49.50 -64.78
CA LYS A 208 56.25 50.00 -63.61
C LYS A 208 54.89 49.30 -63.45
N SER A 209 54.13 49.19 -64.54
CA SER A 209 52.86 48.47 -64.56
C SER A 209 53.01 46.98 -64.20
N PHE A 210 54.07 46.33 -64.67
CA PHE A 210 54.36 44.95 -64.28
C PHE A 210 54.62 44.83 -62.77
N ILE A 211 55.47 45.71 -62.20
CA ILE A 211 55.77 45.71 -60.76
C ILE A 211 54.49 45.91 -59.95
N GLU A 212 53.67 46.90 -60.30
CA GLU A 212 52.38 47.16 -59.63
C GLU A 212 51.43 45.95 -59.71
N GLN A 213 51.40 45.24 -60.84
CA GLN A 213 50.61 44.01 -60.97
C GLN A 213 51.12 42.87 -60.08
N TYR A 214 52.44 42.73 -59.95
CA TYR A 214 53.03 41.74 -59.03
C TYR A 214 52.73 42.08 -57.57
N GLU A 215 52.85 43.35 -57.17
CA GLU A 215 52.51 43.80 -55.81
C GLU A 215 51.03 43.58 -55.49
N LEU A 216 50.13 43.90 -56.44
CA LEU A 216 48.69 43.64 -56.28
C LEU A 216 48.39 42.14 -56.15
N ARG A 217 49.07 41.29 -56.91
CA ARG A 217 48.94 39.83 -56.81
C ARG A 217 49.42 39.32 -55.44
N GLU A 218 50.57 39.79 -54.97
CA GLU A 218 51.10 39.44 -53.64
C GLU A 218 50.12 39.87 -52.54
N LEU A 219 49.57 41.08 -52.60
CA LEU A 219 48.58 41.54 -51.64
C LEU A 219 47.29 40.69 -51.68
N HIS A 220 46.86 40.28 -52.87
CA HIS A 220 45.73 39.37 -53.03
C HIS A 220 45.98 38.01 -52.38
N PHE A 221 47.17 37.43 -52.57
CA PHE A 221 47.54 36.16 -51.93
C PHE A 221 47.58 36.27 -50.39
N HIS A 222 48.15 37.36 -49.85
CA HIS A 222 48.15 37.60 -48.40
C HIS A 222 46.73 37.71 -47.84
N SER A 223 45.83 38.42 -48.55
CA SER A 223 44.42 38.52 -48.17
C SER A 223 43.73 37.16 -48.18
N LEU A 224 43.92 36.38 -49.25
CA LEU A 224 43.34 35.05 -49.39
C LEU A 224 43.83 34.08 -48.30
N MET A 225 45.13 34.09 -48.00
CA MET A 225 45.70 33.28 -46.93
C MET A 225 45.08 33.63 -45.57
N ARG A 226 44.95 34.93 -45.26
CA ARG A 226 44.28 35.38 -44.03
C ARG A 226 42.82 34.93 -43.98
N THR A 227 42.08 34.97 -45.10
CA THR A 227 40.71 34.44 -45.15
C THR A 227 40.67 32.94 -44.85
N LYS A 228 41.61 32.15 -45.41
CA LYS A 228 41.70 30.71 -45.15
C LYS A 228 42.09 30.38 -43.71
N GLU A 229 43.01 31.13 -43.12
CA GLU A 229 43.35 31.00 -41.70
C GLU A 229 42.14 31.24 -40.79
N LEU A 230 41.36 32.28 -41.08
CA LEU A 230 40.12 32.59 -40.34
C LEU A 230 39.06 31.50 -40.51
N GLU A 231 38.91 30.95 -41.72
CA GLU A 231 37.99 29.84 -42.01
C GLU A 231 38.36 28.59 -41.19
N VAL A 232 39.65 28.23 -41.14
CA VAL A 232 40.14 27.13 -40.30
C VAL A 232 39.87 27.39 -38.82
N GLN A 233 40.20 28.57 -38.31
CA GLN A 233 39.94 28.92 -36.90
C GLN A 233 38.44 28.85 -36.56
N TYR A 234 37.57 29.32 -37.45
CA TYR A 234 36.12 29.23 -37.29
C TYR A 234 35.65 27.78 -37.18
N HIS A 235 36.11 26.91 -38.09
CA HIS A 235 35.74 25.50 -38.06
C HIS A 235 36.28 24.77 -36.83
N MET A 236 37.50 25.08 -36.40
CA MET A 236 38.07 24.53 -35.15
C MET A 236 37.26 24.95 -33.93
N ALA A 237 36.95 26.25 -33.79
CA ALA A 237 36.14 26.75 -32.68
C ALA A 237 34.73 26.14 -32.65
N ARG A 238 34.12 25.97 -33.84
CA ARG A 238 32.82 25.29 -33.97
C ARG A 238 32.90 23.82 -33.55
N TYR A 239 33.95 23.10 -33.97
CA TYR A 239 34.18 21.72 -33.57
C TYR A 239 34.38 21.57 -32.06
N GLU A 240 35.22 22.42 -31.44
CA GLU A 240 35.46 22.39 -29.99
C GLU A 240 34.17 22.66 -29.18
N ARG A 241 33.34 23.60 -29.65
CA ARG A 241 32.04 23.87 -29.04
C ARG A 241 31.13 22.64 -29.09
N GLU A 242 31.04 21.98 -30.24
CA GLU A 242 30.19 20.81 -30.41
C GLU A 242 30.69 19.62 -29.59
N LYS A 243 32.00 19.37 -29.60
CA LYS A 243 32.64 18.36 -28.76
C LYS A 243 32.33 18.57 -27.27
N LYS A 244 32.46 19.81 -26.78
CA LYS A 244 32.14 20.14 -25.38
C LYS A 244 30.66 19.97 -25.04
N ASN A 245 29.76 20.26 -25.98
CA ASN A 245 28.33 20.02 -25.81
C ASN A 245 28.05 18.52 -25.71
N ALA A 246 28.58 17.72 -26.64
CA ALA A 246 28.43 16.27 -26.65
C ALA A 246 29.00 15.60 -25.38
N GLU A 247 30.17 16.04 -24.90
CA GLU A 247 30.73 15.60 -23.62
C GLU A 247 29.81 15.96 -22.44
N GLY A 248 29.24 17.17 -22.45
CA GLY A 248 28.26 17.60 -21.45
C GLY A 248 27.00 16.75 -21.44
N GLU A 249 26.47 16.42 -22.61
CA GLU A 249 25.30 15.54 -22.77
C GLU A 249 25.60 14.10 -22.35
N SER A 250 26.74 13.55 -22.78
CA SER A 250 27.22 12.22 -22.34
C SER A 250 27.32 12.12 -20.81
N THR A 251 27.82 13.18 -20.16
CA THR A 251 27.94 13.20 -18.69
C THR A 251 26.57 13.25 -18.02
N LYS A 252 25.63 14.03 -18.56
CA LYS A 252 24.23 14.05 -18.08
C LYS A 252 23.55 12.71 -18.28
N ALA A 253 23.71 12.08 -19.43
CA ALA A 253 23.15 10.77 -19.75
C ALA A 253 23.66 9.70 -18.77
N ARG A 254 24.98 9.65 -18.51
CA ARG A 254 25.58 8.75 -17.51
C ARG A 254 25.01 8.97 -16.11
N HIS A 255 24.81 10.23 -15.70
CA HIS A 255 24.22 10.52 -14.39
C HIS A 255 22.77 10.07 -14.28
N LEU A 256 21.95 10.32 -15.32
CA LEU A 256 20.57 9.86 -15.37
C LEU A 256 20.49 8.33 -15.39
N GLN A 257 21.36 7.67 -16.15
CA GLN A 257 21.43 6.20 -16.19
C GLN A 257 21.75 5.61 -14.81
N ALA A 258 22.73 6.19 -14.10
CA ALA A 258 23.06 5.77 -12.74
C ALA A 258 21.89 6.00 -11.76
N GLN A 259 21.16 7.11 -11.91
CA GLN A 259 19.98 7.40 -11.09
C GLN A 259 18.85 6.39 -11.34
N VAL A 260 18.56 6.07 -12.61
CA VAL A 260 17.57 5.05 -12.97
C VAL A 260 17.96 3.69 -12.40
N GLN A 261 19.23 3.28 -12.56
CA GLN A 261 19.73 2.02 -11.98
C GLN A 261 19.58 1.97 -10.45
N ALA A 262 19.85 3.08 -9.76
CA ALA A 262 19.67 3.16 -8.32
C ALA A 262 18.19 2.98 -7.93
N PHE A 263 17.27 3.66 -8.62
CA PHE A 263 15.83 3.51 -8.36
C PHE A 263 15.33 2.09 -8.66
N THR A 264 15.74 1.50 -9.78
CA THR A 264 15.40 0.10 -10.12
C THR A 264 15.89 -0.88 -9.06
N LYS A 265 17.10 -0.67 -8.51
CA LYS A 265 17.62 -1.50 -7.42
C LYS A 265 16.76 -1.36 -6.17
N THR A 266 16.45 -0.12 -5.75
CA THR A 266 15.61 0.11 -4.56
C THR A 266 14.19 -0.45 -4.73
N GLU A 267 13.61 -0.34 -5.93
CA GLU A 267 12.30 -0.90 -6.22
C GLU A 267 12.31 -2.43 -6.12
N THR A 268 13.34 -3.07 -6.68
CA THR A 268 13.52 -4.53 -6.60
C THR A 268 13.62 -4.98 -5.15
N GLU A 269 14.37 -4.26 -4.32
CA GLU A 269 14.53 -4.59 -2.91
C GLU A 269 13.22 -4.41 -2.12
N LEU A 270 12.44 -3.36 -2.40
CA LEU A 270 11.12 -3.16 -1.79
C LEU A 270 10.12 -4.24 -2.23
N ARG A 271 10.12 -4.65 -3.50
CA ARG A 271 9.30 -5.76 -3.99
C ARG A 271 9.67 -7.08 -3.30
N ASN A 272 10.96 -7.33 -3.10
CA ASN A 272 11.42 -8.51 -2.36
C ASN A 272 10.96 -8.49 -0.90
N GLN A 273 11.05 -7.33 -0.22
CA GLN A 273 10.52 -7.19 1.14
C GLN A 273 9.01 -7.42 1.20
N LEU A 274 8.25 -6.90 0.23
CA LEU A 274 6.81 -7.12 0.14
C LEU A 274 6.49 -8.61 0.01
N ASN A 275 7.18 -9.32 -0.89
CA ASN A 275 7.00 -10.77 -1.05
C ASN A 275 7.27 -11.53 0.25
N VAL A 276 8.35 -11.18 0.97
CA VAL A 276 8.65 -11.78 2.29
C VAL A 276 7.52 -11.51 3.30
N TYR A 277 6.91 -10.32 3.30
CA TYR A 277 5.78 -10.04 4.18
C TYR A 277 4.52 -10.82 3.78
N VAL A 278 4.26 -10.98 2.48
CA VAL A 278 3.16 -11.82 1.99
C VAL A 278 3.34 -13.27 2.46
N ASP A 279 4.55 -13.82 2.35
CA ASP A 279 4.83 -15.19 2.79
C ASP A 279 4.70 -15.34 4.32
N LYS A 280 5.13 -14.33 5.09
CA LYS A 280 4.91 -14.31 6.54
C LYS A 280 3.43 -14.24 6.91
N PHE A 281 2.64 -13.47 6.17
CA PHE A 281 1.19 -13.39 6.38
C PHE A 281 0.53 -14.74 6.13
N LYS A 282 0.87 -15.41 5.03
CA LYS A 282 0.40 -16.78 4.74
C LYS A 282 0.78 -17.74 5.86
N GLN A 283 1.99 -17.66 6.38
CA GLN A 283 2.41 -18.51 7.50
C GLN A 283 1.57 -18.30 8.77
N VAL A 284 1.21 -17.05 9.08
CA VAL A 284 0.33 -16.74 10.22
C VAL A 284 -1.07 -17.25 9.97
N GLU A 285 -1.61 -17.05 8.77
CA GLU A 285 -2.91 -17.56 8.35
C GLU A 285 -2.98 -19.10 8.46
N ASP A 286 -1.98 -19.80 7.93
CA ASP A 286 -1.86 -21.26 8.03
C ASP A 286 -1.80 -21.73 9.49
N THR A 287 -1.04 -21.03 10.34
CA THR A 287 -0.95 -21.36 11.77
C THR A 287 -2.29 -21.15 12.47
N LEU A 288 -3.00 -20.08 12.12
CA LEU A 288 -4.31 -19.76 12.70
C LEU A 288 -5.36 -20.78 12.26
N ASN A 289 -5.36 -21.17 10.98
CA ASN A 289 -6.22 -22.23 10.46
C ASN A 289 -5.94 -23.58 11.14
N ASN A 290 -4.68 -23.98 11.25
CA ASN A 290 -4.29 -25.19 11.98
C ASN A 290 -4.74 -25.14 13.46
N SER A 291 -4.64 -23.96 14.10
CA SER A 291 -5.10 -23.80 15.48
C SER A 291 -6.62 -23.89 15.60
N ASN A 292 -7.38 -23.34 14.64
CA ASN A 292 -8.83 -23.45 14.59
C ASN A 292 -9.28 -24.90 14.43
N ASP A 293 -8.64 -25.67 13.55
CA ASP A 293 -8.92 -27.10 13.37
C ASP A 293 -8.67 -27.88 14.67
N LEU A 294 -7.60 -27.56 15.39
CA LEU A 294 -7.30 -28.17 16.69
C LEU A 294 -8.33 -27.79 17.77
N PHE A 295 -8.82 -26.55 17.77
CA PHE A 295 -9.91 -26.14 18.66
C PHE A 295 -11.21 -26.89 18.34
N LEU A 296 -11.53 -27.07 17.07
CA LEU A 296 -12.70 -27.84 16.64
C LEU A 296 -12.57 -29.31 17.06
N SER A 297 -11.39 -29.92 16.92
CA SER A 297 -11.17 -31.30 17.37
C SER A 297 -11.31 -31.43 18.88
N PHE A 298 -10.73 -30.51 19.68
CA PHE A 298 -10.91 -30.53 21.13
C PHE A 298 -12.35 -30.31 21.56
N ARG A 299 -13.09 -29.43 20.88
CA ARG A 299 -14.52 -29.22 21.16
C ARG A 299 -15.32 -30.50 20.91
N LYS A 300 -15.03 -31.20 19.81
CA LYS A 300 -15.63 -32.49 19.48
C LYS A 300 -15.29 -33.55 20.53
N GLU A 301 -14.01 -33.68 20.90
CA GLU A 301 -13.57 -34.63 21.93
C GLU A 301 -14.20 -34.35 23.31
N MET A 302 -14.30 -33.08 23.72
CA MET A 302 -14.99 -32.69 24.95
C MET A 302 -16.47 -33.07 24.92
N GLU A 303 -17.14 -32.87 23.78
CA GLU A 303 -18.55 -33.22 23.61
C GLU A 303 -18.75 -34.75 23.66
N ASP A 304 -17.87 -35.51 23.01
CA ASP A 304 -17.88 -36.97 23.04
C ASP A 304 -17.57 -37.51 24.45
N MET A 305 -16.63 -36.90 25.16
CA MET A 305 -16.37 -37.21 26.57
C MET A 305 -17.58 -36.91 27.46
N SER A 306 -18.28 -35.79 27.24
CA SER A 306 -19.50 -35.45 27.97
C SER A 306 -20.63 -36.45 27.69
N LYS A 307 -20.80 -36.87 26.42
CA LYS A 307 -21.74 -37.94 26.02
C LYS A 307 -21.39 -39.27 26.69
N LYS A 308 -20.09 -39.63 26.72
CA LYS A 308 -19.59 -40.84 27.40
C LYS A 308 -19.85 -40.79 28.90
N GLY A 309 -19.61 -39.65 29.55
CA GLY A 309 -19.92 -39.43 30.96
C GLY A 309 -21.39 -39.68 31.28
N LYS A 310 -22.30 -39.09 30.50
CA LYS A 310 -23.75 -39.30 30.65
C LYS A 310 -24.17 -40.76 30.45
N ARG A 311 -23.54 -41.49 29.52
CA ARG A 311 -23.80 -42.93 29.32
C ARG A 311 -23.38 -43.75 30.54
N LEU A 312 -22.18 -43.51 31.06
CA LEU A 312 -21.66 -44.19 32.24
C LEU A 312 -22.48 -43.87 33.49
N GLU A 313 -22.96 -42.64 33.66
CA GLU A 313 -23.88 -42.28 34.76
C GLU A 313 -25.18 -43.09 34.69
N LYS A 314 -25.80 -43.20 33.50
CA LYS A 314 -27.00 -44.02 33.30
C LYS A 314 -26.76 -45.50 33.60
N GLU A 315 -25.65 -46.05 33.13
CA GLU A 315 -25.26 -47.44 33.38
C GLU A 315 -25.03 -47.69 34.88
N ASN A 316 -24.36 -46.77 35.58
CA ASN A 316 -24.10 -46.87 37.02
C ASN A 316 -25.40 -46.79 37.83
N GLU A 317 -26.33 -45.90 37.47
CA GLU A 317 -27.65 -45.88 38.08
C GLU A 317 -28.43 -47.18 37.83
N ALA A 318 -28.35 -47.75 36.61
CA ALA A 318 -29.00 -49.00 36.27
C ALA A 318 -28.44 -50.16 37.11
N LEU A 319 -27.11 -50.27 37.23
CA LEU A 319 -26.44 -51.24 38.09
C LEU A 319 -26.82 -51.06 39.56
N LYS A 320 -26.96 -49.81 40.03
CA LYS A 320 -27.43 -49.53 41.40
C LYS A 320 -28.86 -50.03 41.62
N ARG A 321 -29.78 -49.73 40.68
CA ARG A 321 -31.16 -50.26 40.71
C ARG A 321 -31.17 -51.79 40.68
N GLN A 322 -30.35 -52.41 39.85
CA GLN A 322 -30.23 -53.88 39.77
C GLN A 322 -29.73 -54.47 41.09
N LYS A 323 -28.71 -53.84 41.71
CA LYS A 323 -28.20 -54.25 43.01
C LYS A 323 -29.27 -54.15 44.10
N GLU A 324 -30.01 -53.04 44.14
CA GLU A 324 -31.11 -52.83 45.09
C GLU A 324 -32.23 -53.88 44.89
N ALA A 325 -32.60 -54.16 43.64
CA ALA A 325 -33.58 -55.19 43.30
C ALA A 325 -33.10 -56.60 43.71
N THR A 326 -31.83 -56.92 43.48
CA THR A 326 -31.24 -58.20 43.87
C THR A 326 -31.20 -58.35 45.39
N ALA A 327 -30.80 -57.29 46.11
CA ALA A 327 -30.82 -57.28 47.57
C ALA A 327 -32.23 -57.49 48.13
N ALA A 328 -33.25 -56.82 47.55
CA ALA A 328 -34.65 -57.00 47.92
C ALA A 328 -35.13 -58.44 47.68
N ASN A 329 -34.80 -59.03 46.53
CA ASN A 329 -35.14 -60.44 46.22
C ASN A 329 -34.47 -61.42 47.20
N ILE A 330 -33.21 -61.20 47.57
CA ILE A 330 -32.51 -62.03 48.56
C ILE A 330 -33.20 -61.94 49.92
N ILE A 331 -33.60 -60.74 50.37
CA ILE A 331 -34.35 -60.56 51.62
C ILE A 331 -35.67 -61.32 51.56
N ARG A 332 -36.44 -61.18 50.47
CA ARG A 332 -37.72 -61.89 50.30
C ARG A 332 -37.53 -63.41 50.35
N MET A 333 -36.52 -63.95 49.65
CA MET A 333 -36.20 -65.37 49.70
C MET A 333 -35.78 -65.83 51.11
N ALA A 334 -35.05 -64.99 51.86
CA ALA A 334 -34.67 -65.28 53.24
C ALA A 334 -35.90 -65.30 54.17
N GLU A 335 -36.82 -64.36 54.00
CA GLU A 335 -38.09 -64.29 54.73
C GLU A 335 -38.99 -65.50 54.43
N GLU A 336 -39.17 -65.85 53.16
CA GLU A 336 -39.90 -67.04 52.73
C GLU A 336 -39.27 -68.32 53.31
N ARG A 337 -37.94 -68.44 53.27
CA ARG A 337 -37.21 -69.57 53.87
C ARG A 337 -37.42 -69.64 55.38
N GLN A 338 -37.43 -68.49 56.07
CA GLN A 338 -37.69 -68.42 57.50
C GLN A 338 -39.13 -68.80 57.84
N GLU A 339 -40.10 -68.45 56.98
CA GLU A 339 -41.49 -68.86 57.11
C GLU A 339 -41.65 -70.38 56.91
N TRP A 340 -41.03 -70.95 55.86
CA TRP A 340 -41.01 -72.40 55.64
C TRP A 340 -40.38 -73.13 56.80
N LYS A 341 -39.25 -72.64 57.34
CA LYS A 341 -38.61 -73.21 58.53
C LYS A 341 -39.58 -73.23 59.72
N LYS A 342 -40.30 -72.15 60.00
CA LYS A 342 -41.33 -72.11 61.05
C LYS A 342 -42.46 -73.12 60.80
N LYS A 343 -42.94 -73.24 59.56
CA LYS A 343 -43.97 -74.24 59.18
C LYS A 343 -43.47 -75.66 59.42
N THR A 344 -42.24 -75.97 59.00
CA THR A 344 -41.59 -77.28 59.22
C THR A 344 -41.43 -77.57 60.71
N GLU A 345 -40.86 -76.65 61.51
CA GLU A 345 -40.74 -76.81 62.97
C GLU A 345 -42.11 -77.04 63.64
N THR A 346 -43.16 -76.37 63.16
CA THR A 346 -44.52 -76.57 63.66
C THR A 346 -45.08 -77.94 63.30
N ALA A 347 -44.82 -78.41 62.08
CA ALA A 347 -45.20 -79.75 61.63
C ALA A 347 -44.41 -80.84 62.37
N GLU A 348 -43.11 -80.65 62.59
CA GLU A 348 -42.26 -81.53 63.41
C GLU A 348 -42.79 -81.63 64.83
N LYS A 349 -43.10 -80.52 65.51
CA LYS A 349 -43.72 -80.53 66.85
C LYS A 349 -45.05 -81.29 66.89
N LYS A 350 -45.89 -81.14 65.87
CA LYS A 350 -47.14 -81.91 65.74
C LYS A 350 -46.85 -83.41 65.55
N THR A 351 -45.85 -83.74 64.75
CA THR A 351 -45.41 -85.11 64.48
C THR A 351 -44.81 -85.75 65.74
N GLU A 352 -43.95 -85.05 66.48
CA GLU A 352 -43.45 -85.47 67.79
C GLU A 352 -44.58 -85.71 68.78
N LYS A 353 -45.58 -84.81 68.83
CA LYS A 353 -46.76 -84.99 69.68
C LYS A 353 -47.57 -86.22 69.28
N LEU A 354 -47.76 -86.45 67.99
CA LEU A 354 -48.41 -87.66 67.47
C LEU A 354 -47.60 -88.93 67.76
N MET A 355 -46.28 -88.91 67.56
CA MET A 355 -45.38 -90.02 67.91
C MET A 355 -45.42 -90.30 69.41
N SER A 356 -45.41 -89.25 70.24
CA SER A 356 -45.57 -89.36 71.69
C SER A 356 -46.91 -90.01 72.04
N ILE A 357 -48.03 -89.60 71.43
CA ILE A 357 -49.35 -90.22 71.61
C ILE A 357 -49.34 -91.68 71.13
N ILE A 358 -48.75 -92.00 69.97
CA ILE A 358 -48.64 -93.36 69.44
C ILE A 358 -47.82 -94.23 70.39
N GLN A 359 -46.72 -93.70 70.94
CA GLN A 359 -45.87 -94.39 71.91
C GLN A 359 -46.59 -94.58 73.25
N GLN A 360 -47.40 -93.61 73.69
CA GLN A 360 -48.27 -93.71 74.86
C GLN A 360 -49.39 -94.73 74.65
N MET A 361 -49.98 -94.79 73.45
CA MET A 361 -50.99 -95.78 73.06
C MET A 361 -50.38 -97.19 72.93
N GLN A 362 -49.16 -97.33 72.39
CA GLN A 362 -48.42 -98.60 72.36
C GLN A 362 -48.01 -99.08 73.76
N GLN A 363 -47.77 -98.16 74.71
CA GLN A 363 -47.55 -98.49 76.12
C GLN A 363 -48.84 -98.88 76.87
N GLN A 364 -50.03 -98.58 76.35
CA GLN A 364 -51.33 -98.91 76.97
C GLN A 364 -52.13 -100.02 76.26
N GLY A 365 -51.63 -100.62 75.17
CA GLY A 365 -52.37 -101.63 74.42
C GLY A 365 -51.49 -102.68 73.73
N ARG A 366 -51.56 -103.91 74.26
CA ARG A 366 -51.32 -105.23 73.62
C ARG A 366 -50.02 -105.51 72.86
N ARG A 367 -49.48 -106.68 73.22
CA ARG A 367 -48.40 -107.46 72.60
C ARG A 367 -48.74 -107.97 71.18
N VAL A 368 -47.77 -107.79 70.24
CA VAL A 368 -47.24 -108.78 69.24
C VAL A 368 -48.17 -109.09 68.02
N PRO A 369 -47.70 -109.49 66.78
CA PRO A 369 -46.38 -110.01 66.35
C PRO A 369 -45.71 -109.42 65.06
N PRO A 370 -44.53 -109.96 64.66
CA PRO A 370 -43.60 -109.43 63.66
C PRO A 370 -43.73 -110.02 62.24
N GLY A 371 -43.07 -109.36 61.27
CA GLY A 371 -42.79 -109.76 59.87
C GLY A 371 -42.68 -108.49 59.01
N MET A 372 -41.53 -107.84 58.76
CA MET A 372 -40.25 -108.28 58.16
C MET A 372 -40.50 -109.11 56.88
N SER A 373 -40.04 -108.76 55.68
CA SER A 373 -38.96 -107.85 55.24
C SER A 373 -39.23 -107.56 53.75
N ASN A 374 -39.24 -106.30 53.28
CA ASN A 374 -38.09 -105.57 52.73
C ASN A 374 -37.15 -106.37 51.81
N THR A 375 -37.12 -105.92 50.55
CA THR A 375 -36.05 -106.02 49.53
C THR A 375 -36.31 -104.84 48.57
N VAL A 376 -35.54 -103.73 48.56
CA VAL A 376 -34.15 -103.54 48.02
C VAL A 376 -34.20 -103.72 46.48
N GLU A 377 -33.81 -102.79 45.59
CA GLU A 377 -32.63 -101.91 45.50
C GLU A 377 -32.68 -101.05 44.20
N SER A 378 -31.84 -100.00 44.14
CA SER A 378 -31.10 -99.51 42.93
C SER A 378 -31.88 -98.68 41.89
N GLY A 379 -31.39 -97.60 41.27
CA GLY A 379 -30.07 -96.94 41.17
C GLY A 379 -29.99 -96.16 39.83
N TYR A 380 -29.25 -95.04 39.81
CA TYR A 380 -28.76 -94.25 38.62
C TYR A 380 -29.78 -93.40 37.81
N SER A 381 -29.61 -92.06 37.71
CA SER A 381 -28.77 -91.28 36.73
C SER A 381 -29.45 -91.23 35.34
N ASP A 382 -29.54 -90.17 34.53
CA ASP A 382 -29.04 -88.80 34.41
C ASP A 382 -29.81 -88.19 33.20
N SER A 383 -29.83 -86.85 33.10
CA SER A 383 -30.04 -86.04 31.87
C SER A 383 -31.20 -86.34 30.91
N HIS A 384 -32.06 -85.36 30.65
CA HIS A 384 -31.80 -84.24 29.73
C HIS A 384 -33.08 -83.45 29.42
N GLY A 385 -32.91 -82.12 29.30
CA GLY A 385 -33.76 -81.27 28.46
C GLY A 385 -35.11 -80.84 29.07
N GLY A 386 -35.55 -79.60 28.96
CA GLY A 386 -35.06 -78.47 28.22
C GLY A 386 -35.96 -77.30 28.58
N ASN A 387 -35.32 -76.20 28.92
CA ASN A 387 -35.90 -74.91 29.25
C ASN A 387 -36.89 -74.47 28.16
N GLU A 388 -38.13 -74.16 28.57
CA GLU A 388 -39.10 -73.46 27.73
C GLU A 388 -38.53 -72.07 27.42
N GLY A 389 -38.09 -71.92 26.17
CA GLY A 389 -37.76 -70.64 25.56
C GLY A 389 -39.05 -70.02 25.06
N ASP A 390 -39.42 -68.94 25.72
CA ASP A 390 -40.53 -68.06 25.42
C ASP A 390 -40.19 -67.16 24.22
N GLU A 391 -41.22 -66.95 23.40
CA GLU A 391 -41.43 -65.85 22.45
C GLU A 391 -40.70 -65.87 21.09
N SER A 392 -41.43 -66.39 20.09
CA SER A 392 -41.39 -65.91 18.70
C SER A 392 -42.76 -65.36 18.35
N ASP A 393 -42.87 -64.10 17.90
CA ASP A 393 -43.80 -63.72 16.85
C ASP A 393 -43.43 -62.36 16.23
N TYR A 394 -43.76 -62.23 14.95
CA TYR A 394 -43.77 -61.06 14.05
C TYR A 394 -42.51 -60.75 13.23
N SER A 395 -42.48 -61.44 12.09
CA SER A 395 -41.99 -60.99 10.78
C SER A 395 -42.99 -60.01 10.15
N ASP A 396 -42.51 -58.90 9.59
CA ASP A 396 -43.09 -58.19 8.42
C ASP A 396 -42.03 -57.16 7.94
N GLU A 397 -41.39 -57.43 6.80
CA GLU A 397 -41.64 -56.86 5.46
C GLU A 397 -41.03 -55.48 5.21
N GLU A 398 -40.29 -55.46 4.10
CA GLU A 398 -39.99 -54.41 3.12
C GLU A 398 -39.78 -52.95 3.55
N GLY A 399 -38.67 -52.41 3.09
CA GLY A 399 -38.37 -50.97 3.12
C GLY A 399 -37.40 -50.64 1.99
N GLU A 400 -38.01 -50.24 0.87
CA GLU A 400 -37.41 -49.83 -0.39
C GLU A 400 -36.40 -48.68 -0.27
N GLU A 401 -35.54 -48.61 -1.28
CA GLU A 401 -34.78 -47.43 -1.65
C GLU A 401 -35.73 -46.25 -1.96
N GLU A 402 -35.54 -45.10 -1.32
CA GLU A 402 -35.92 -43.82 -1.93
C GLU A 402 -34.86 -42.74 -1.69
N GLU A 403 -34.36 -42.27 -2.83
CA GLU A 403 -33.68 -41.02 -3.10
C GLU A 403 -34.73 -39.90 -3.25
N LEU A 404 -34.66 -38.82 -2.46
CA LEU A 404 -35.26 -37.48 -2.64
C LEU A 404 -35.17 -36.76 -1.26
N SER A 405 -35.02 -35.44 -1.09
CA SER A 405 -35.15 -34.28 -1.95
C SER A 405 -34.45 -33.09 -1.29
N GLU A 406 -33.83 -32.24 -2.11
CA GLU A 406 -34.00 -30.78 -2.16
C GLU A 406 -34.51 -30.10 -0.86
N PHE A 407 -33.60 -29.40 -0.17
CA PHE A 407 -33.94 -28.43 0.86
C PHE A 407 -33.65 -27.04 0.30
N ASP A 408 -34.73 -26.34 -0.07
CA ASP A 408 -34.76 -24.90 -0.29
C ASP A 408 -35.38 -24.28 0.97
N ASP A 409 -34.60 -23.49 1.71
CA ASP A 409 -35.13 -22.59 2.72
C ASP A 409 -34.35 -21.28 2.61
N ASP A 410 -34.95 -20.36 1.86
CA ASP A 410 -34.70 -18.94 1.88
C ASP A 410 -34.70 -18.44 3.35
N THR A 411 -33.58 -17.89 3.80
CA THR A 411 -33.59 -16.96 4.94
C THR A 411 -32.74 -15.75 4.63
N GLU A 412 -33.41 -14.61 4.73
CA GLU A 412 -32.95 -13.25 4.45
C GLU A 412 -31.72 -12.79 5.27
N GLU A 413 -30.98 -11.87 4.65
CA GLU A 413 -30.27 -10.69 5.21
C GLU A 413 -29.78 -10.67 6.68
N GLU A 414 -28.45 -10.55 6.88
CA GLU A 414 -27.77 -9.28 7.24
C GLU A 414 -26.27 -9.49 7.57
N PRO A 415 -25.42 -8.45 7.45
CA PRO A 415 -23.98 -8.58 7.38
C PRO A 415 -23.33 -8.64 8.76
N GLN A 416 -22.47 -9.63 9.00
CA GLN A 416 -21.62 -9.64 10.19
C GLN A 416 -20.54 -8.56 10.07
N GLY A 417 -20.56 -7.68 11.06
CA GLY A 417 -19.66 -6.55 11.24
C GLY A 417 -18.20 -6.98 11.36
N ASN A 418 -17.37 -6.18 10.71
CA ASN A 418 -15.93 -6.27 10.69
C ASN A 418 -15.40 -5.74 12.04
N GLU A 419 -15.12 -6.61 13.01
CA GLU A 419 -14.38 -6.21 14.22
C GLU A 419 -12.91 -5.93 13.84
N GLN A 420 -12.62 -4.67 13.55
CA GLN A 420 -11.26 -4.15 13.48
C GLN A 420 -10.69 -4.04 14.89
N GLY A 421 -10.05 -5.10 15.35
CA GLY A 421 -9.11 -5.04 16.47
C GLY A 421 -7.96 -4.09 16.15
N THR A 422 -7.65 -3.20 17.09
CA THR A 422 -6.48 -2.32 17.08
C THR A 422 -5.17 -3.13 16.95
N PRO A 423 -4.17 -2.70 16.16
CA PRO A 423 -2.94 -3.46 16.00
C PRO A 423 -2.08 -3.29 17.27
N VAL A 424 -2.03 -4.32 18.11
CA VAL A 424 -1.07 -4.43 19.20
C VAL A 424 0.30 -4.73 18.59
N ALA A 425 1.27 -3.84 18.79
CA ALA A 425 2.65 -4.04 18.38
C ALA A 425 3.27 -5.19 19.20
N TYR A 426 3.41 -6.36 18.58
CA TYR A 426 4.13 -7.50 19.15
C TYR A 426 5.51 -7.62 18.52
N GLY A 427 6.56 -7.46 19.34
CA GLY A 427 7.94 -7.71 18.96
C GLY A 427 8.92 -7.24 20.05
N PRO A 428 10.01 -7.98 20.34
CA PRO A 428 11.00 -7.55 21.33
C PRO A 428 11.76 -6.31 20.85
N GLU A 429 12.13 -5.43 21.79
CA GLU A 429 12.90 -4.21 21.51
C GLU A 429 14.20 -4.52 20.77
N ARG A 430 14.48 -3.73 19.73
CA ARG A 430 15.69 -3.84 18.91
C ARG A 430 16.93 -3.56 19.77
N PRO A 431 17.98 -4.39 19.72
CA PRO A 431 19.20 -4.13 20.49
C PRO A 431 19.92 -2.87 19.99
N PRO A 432 20.62 -2.14 20.89
CA PRO A 432 21.26 -0.87 20.55
C PRO A 432 22.39 -1.09 19.54
N GLN A 433 22.48 -0.19 18.56
CA GLN A 433 23.56 -0.24 17.56
C GLN A 433 24.91 0.09 18.21
N PRO A 434 25.99 -0.58 17.79
CA PRO A 434 27.33 -0.30 18.29
C PRO A 434 27.79 1.09 17.84
N VAL A 435 28.26 1.89 18.80
CA VAL A 435 28.91 3.18 18.59
C VAL A 435 30.19 3.00 17.76
N PRO A 436 30.44 3.80 16.70
CA PRO A 436 31.69 3.75 15.97
C PRO A 436 32.82 4.28 16.86
N SER A 437 33.84 3.45 17.07
CA SER A 437 35.08 3.83 17.76
C SER A 437 35.72 5.03 17.09
N ALA A 438 35.99 6.07 17.87
CA ALA A 438 36.77 7.21 17.44
C ALA A 438 38.17 6.74 17.02
N ALA A 439 38.48 6.93 15.73
CA ALA A 439 39.84 6.83 15.25
C ALA A 439 40.64 7.98 15.86
N THR A 440 41.52 7.64 16.80
CA THR A 440 42.62 8.48 17.23
C THR A 440 43.59 8.63 16.06
N ASN A 441 43.59 9.79 15.40
CA ASN A 441 44.75 10.20 14.60
C ASN A 441 45.60 11.14 15.45
N GLY A 442 46.76 10.61 15.85
CA GLY A 442 47.88 11.39 16.32
C GLY A 442 48.70 11.93 15.13
N HIS A 443 49.30 13.10 15.40
CA HIS A 443 50.26 13.90 14.62
C HIS A 443 49.71 14.71 13.46
#